data_AF-A0AAW9EVL2-F1
#
_entry.id   AF-A0AAW9EVL2-F1
#
_cell.length_a   1.000
_cell.length_b   1.000
_cell.length_c   1.000
_cell.angle_alpha   90.00
_cell.angle_beta   90.00
_cell.angle_gamma   90.00
#
_symmetry.space_group_name_H-M   'P 1'
#
loop_
_entity.id
_entity.type
_entity.pdbx_description
1 polymer ?
#
loop_
_entity_poly.entity_id
_entity_poly.type
_entity_poly.pdbx_seq_one_letter_code
_entity_poly.pdbx_strand_id
1 'polypeptide(L)'
;MIIECPKCFKKNDLHLEAKVKCGHCQEELTGSTFKKPIMSGGAILVFGLVSGQVADYALFDNRYPMHVEHSIVDACTNSSPELVSKNIYIDRRNVCLCAMQDTMNEISYIRYKVDKESFLSAFRKNSNECMRREG
;
A
#
# COMPACT_ATOMS: atom_id res chain seq x y z
N MET A 1 2.92 -32.59 -0.54
CA MET A 1 2.18 -31.31 -0.66
C MET A 1 1.98 -31.09 -2.14
N ILE A 2 0.75 -30.85 -2.58
CA ILE A 2 0.47 -30.59 -3.99
C ILE A 2 0.44 -29.08 -4.15
N ILE A 3 1.46 -28.51 -4.81
CA ILE A 3 1.51 -27.08 -5.11
C ILE A 3 1.02 -26.88 -6.54
N GLU A 4 0.03 -26.02 -6.73
CA GLU A 4 -0.44 -25.66 -8.07
C GLU A 4 0.38 -24.50 -8.61
N CYS A 5 0.86 -24.64 -9.85
CA CYS A 5 1.59 -23.58 -10.52
C CYS A 5 0.65 -22.38 -10.78
N PRO A 6 0.94 -21.16 -10.30
CA PRO A 6 0.01 -20.03 -10.43
C PRO A 6 -0.16 -19.52 -11.88
N LYS A 7 0.68 -19.99 -12.81
CA LYS A 7 0.57 -19.64 -14.23
C LYS A 7 -0.27 -20.62 -15.03
N CYS A 8 -0.31 -21.90 -14.65
CA CYS A 8 -0.99 -22.93 -15.44
C CYS A 8 -1.94 -23.82 -14.63
N PHE A 9 -2.08 -23.54 -13.33
CA PHE A 9 -2.96 -24.21 -12.36
C PHE A 9 -2.79 -25.74 -12.33
N LYS A 10 -1.65 -26.23 -12.81
CA LYS A 10 -1.32 -27.66 -12.75
C LYS A 10 -0.68 -27.98 -11.42
N LYS A 11 -1.15 -29.09 -10.85
CA LYS A 11 -0.65 -29.72 -9.63
C LYS A 11 0.78 -30.22 -9.85
N ASN A 12 1.68 -29.82 -8.96
CA ASN A 12 3.03 -30.34 -8.87
C ASN A 12 3.23 -31.04 -7.53
N ASP A 13 3.77 -32.25 -7.57
CA ASP A 13 4.29 -32.93 -6.40
C ASP A 13 5.73 -32.49 -6.16
N LEU A 14 5.94 -31.73 -5.09
CA LEU A 14 7.28 -31.35 -4.66
C LEU A 14 7.82 -32.43 -3.71
N HIS A 15 8.68 -33.27 -4.26
CA HIS A 15 9.57 -34.12 -3.47
C HIS A 15 10.76 -33.28 -3.02
N LEU A 16 10.62 -32.61 -1.87
CA LEU A 16 11.71 -31.87 -1.24
C LEU A 16 12.69 -32.86 -0.59
N GLU A 17 13.72 -33.28 -1.33
CA GLU A 17 14.85 -34.08 -0.80
C GLU A 17 15.88 -33.22 -0.02
N ALA A 18 15.71 -31.89 -0.02
CA ALA A 18 16.60 -30.97 0.66
C ALA A 18 16.14 -30.70 2.11
N LYS A 19 17.04 -30.88 3.07
CA LYS A 19 16.83 -30.54 4.49
C LYS A 19 16.72 -29.02 4.67
N VAL A 20 15.52 -28.47 4.49
CA VAL A 20 15.28 -27.05 4.68
C VAL A 20 15.25 -26.74 6.18
N LYS A 21 16.18 -25.90 6.63
CA LYS A 21 16.24 -25.42 8.00
C LYS A 21 15.50 -24.10 8.15
N CYS A 22 14.82 -23.90 9.27
CA CYS A 22 14.24 -22.62 9.63
C CYS A 22 15.36 -21.57 9.76
N GLY A 23 15.27 -20.45 9.05
CA GLY A 23 16.29 -19.39 9.12
C GLY A 23 16.45 -18.79 10.53
N HIS A 24 15.38 -18.83 11.34
CA HIS A 24 15.35 -18.24 12.68
C HIS A 24 15.88 -19.19 13.78
N CYS A 25 15.41 -20.44 13.82
CA CYS A 25 15.79 -21.40 14.85
C CYS A 25 16.69 -22.54 14.36
N GLN A 26 17.01 -22.58 13.06
CA GLN A 26 17.86 -23.59 12.41
C GLN A 26 17.36 -25.04 12.50
N GLU A 27 16.13 -25.23 12.96
CA GLU A 27 15.50 -26.55 13.08
C GLU A 27 15.04 -27.07 11.72
N GLU A 28 15.16 -28.39 11.50
CA GLU A 28 14.80 -29.04 10.24
C GLU A 28 13.26 -29.03 10.08
N LEU A 29 12.78 -28.39 9.02
CA LEU A 29 11.34 -28.30 8.71
C LEU A 29 10.81 -29.55 8.01
N THR A 30 11.71 -30.47 7.65
CA THR A 30 11.39 -31.73 7.00
C THR A 30 10.78 -32.71 8.00
N GLY A 31 9.52 -33.10 7.77
CA GLY A 31 8.84 -34.18 8.51
C GLY A 31 7.86 -33.72 9.60
N SER A 32 7.72 -32.42 9.87
CA SER A 32 6.69 -31.95 10.80
C SER A 32 5.31 -31.96 10.14
N THR A 33 4.50 -32.96 10.47
CA THR A 33 3.06 -33.00 10.16
C THR A 33 2.38 -31.81 10.83
N PHE A 34 1.98 -30.82 10.04
CA PHE A 34 1.09 -29.75 10.52
C PHE A 34 -0.15 -30.40 11.13
N LYS A 35 -0.34 -30.26 12.45
CA LYS A 35 -1.48 -30.81 13.17
C LYS A 35 -2.76 -30.26 12.54
N LYS A 36 -3.57 -31.13 11.93
CA LYS A 36 -4.92 -30.78 11.44
C LYS A 36 -5.74 -30.23 12.62
N PRO A 37 -6.41 -29.07 12.50
CA PRO A 37 -7.36 -28.65 13.51
C PRO A 37 -8.55 -29.61 13.45
N ILE A 38 -8.84 -30.27 14.58
CA ILE A 38 -10.02 -31.12 14.73
C ILE A 38 -11.24 -30.19 14.81
N MET A 39 -11.92 -29.96 13.69
CA MET A 39 -13.23 -29.31 13.66
C MET A 39 -14.27 -30.29 14.21
N SER A 40 -14.52 -30.26 15.52
CA SER A 40 -15.71 -30.87 16.11
C SER A 40 -16.92 -29.96 15.84
N GLY A 41 -17.71 -30.29 14.82
CA GLY A 41 -19.17 -30.22 14.73
C GLY A 41 -20.00 -29.01 15.25
N GLY A 42 -19.42 -27.89 15.65
CA GLY A 42 -20.20 -26.80 16.27
C GLY A 42 -19.39 -25.55 16.52
N ALA A 43 -19.06 -24.82 15.46
CA ALA A 43 -18.70 -23.41 15.57
C ALA A 43 -19.61 -22.63 14.62
N ILE A 44 -20.67 -22.05 15.17
CA ILE A 44 -21.47 -21.05 14.46
C ILE A 44 -20.52 -19.88 14.22
N LEU A 45 -20.14 -19.68 12.96
CA LEU A 45 -19.40 -18.50 12.52
C LEU A 45 -20.34 -17.30 12.60
N VAL A 46 -20.42 -16.70 13.79
CA VAL A 46 -20.89 -15.31 13.94
C VAL A 46 -19.76 -14.43 13.43
N PHE A 47 -19.63 -14.31 12.10
CA PHE A 47 -18.97 -13.15 11.51
C PHE A 47 -19.92 -11.96 11.62
N GLY A 48 -20.11 -11.51 12.86
CA GLY A 48 -20.64 -10.19 13.15
C GLY A 48 -19.61 -9.15 12.71
N LEU A 49 -19.92 -8.44 11.63
CA LEU A 49 -19.56 -7.04 11.41
C LEU A 49 -18.09 -6.62 11.63
N VAL A 50 -17.11 -7.27 10.97
CA VAL A 50 -15.78 -6.65 10.78
C VAL A 50 -15.19 -6.95 9.39
N SER A 51 -15.99 -6.98 8.32
CA SER A 51 -15.47 -7.18 6.96
C SER A 51 -15.18 -5.88 6.19
N GLY A 52 -15.52 -4.71 6.74
CA GLY A 52 -15.28 -3.43 6.05
C GLY A 52 -13.87 -2.86 6.17
N GLN A 53 -13.05 -3.35 7.11
CA GLN A 53 -11.75 -2.73 7.41
C GLN A 53 -10.57 -3.50 6.81
N VAL A 54 -10.67 -4.83 6.62
CA VAL A 54 -9.48 -5.66 6.33
C VAL A 54 -9.30 -5.97 4.84
N ALA A 55 -10.39 -6.01 4.06
CA ALA A 55 -10.32 -6.23 2.61
C ALA A 55 -9.78 -5.01 1.83
N ASP A 56 -9.89 -3.81 2.41
CA ASP A 56 -9.39 -2.59 1.78
C ASP A 56 -7.85 -2.50 1.80
N TYR A 57 -7.15 -3.15 2.72
CA TYR A 57 -5.69 -3.02 2.80
C TYR A 57 -4.96 -3.54 1.56
N ALA A 58 -5.48 -4.54 0.86
CA ALA A 58 -4.82 -5.06 -0.35
C ALA A 58 -5.09 -4.22 -1.62
N LEU A 59 -6.09 -3.34 -1.62
CA LEU A 59 -6.45 -2.47 -2.75
C LEU A 59 -6.14 -0.98 -2.50
N PHE A 60 -5.99 -0.56 -1.24
CA PHE A 60 -5.75 0.82 -0.81
C PHE A 60 -4.39 1.03 -0.11
N ASP A 61 -3.45 0.10 -0.23
CA ASP A 61 -2.23 0.00 0.60
C ASP A 61 -1.25 1.19 0.54
N ASN A 62 -1.47 2.19 -0.34
CA ASN A 62 -0.69 3.43 -0.39
C ASN A 62 -1.52 4.71 -0.22
N ARG A 63 -2.83 4.59 0.07
CA ARG A 63 -3.68 5.78 0.19
C ARG A 63 -3.47 6.47 1.54
N TYR A 64 -3.24 7.78 1.52
CA TYR A 64 -3.05 8.55 2.74
C TYR A 64 -4.45 8.79 3.35
N PRO A 65 -4.58 8.98 4.67
CA PRO A 65 -5.86 9.37 5.23
C PRO A 65 -6.36 10.65 4.54
N MET A 66 -7.65 10.72 4.19
CA MET A 66 -8.22 11.82 3.40
C MET A 66 -7.90 13.21 3.97
N HIS A 67 -7.91 13.37 5.30
CA HIS A 67 -7.55 14.63 5.95
C HIS A 67 -6.09 15.03 5.69
N VAL A 68 -5.18 14.05 5.61
CA VAL A 68 -3.77 14.27 5.25
C VAL A 68 -3.65 14.67 3.79
N GLU A 69 -4.25 13.90 2.87
CA GLU A 69 -4.28 14.23 1.43
C GLU A 69 -4.77 15.68 1.21
N HIS A 70 -5.92 16.01 1.80
CA HIS A 70 -6.50 17.33 1.72
C HIS A 70 -5.57 18.41 2.28
N SER A 71 -5.01 18.21 3.48
CA SER A 71 -4.14 19.21 4.11
C SER A 71 -2.88 19.52 3.30
N ILE A 72 -2.31 18.51 2.64
CA ILE A 72 -1.12 18.69 1.80
C ILE A 72 -1.48 19.41 0.50
N VAL A 73 -2.56 19.00 -0.16
CA VAL A 73 -3.03 19.64 -1.39
C VAL A 73 -3.46 21.09 -1.14
N ASP A 74 -4.13 21.35 -0.03
CA ASP A 74 -4.54 22.69 0.39
C ASP A 74 -3.32 23.59 0.64
N ALA A 75 -2.34 23.11 1.42
CA ALA A 75 -1.10 23.84 1.66
C ALA A 75 -0.31 24.11 0.37
N CYS A 76 -0.31 23.18 -0.58
CA CYS A 76 0.31 23.36 -1.89
C CYS A 76 -0.43 24.42 -2.73
N THR A 77 -1.76 24.32 -2.81
CA THR A 77 -2.61 25.21 -3.63
C THR A 77 -2.61 26.64 -3.09
N ASN A 78 -2.62 26.79 -1.77
CA ASN A 78 -2.63 28.05 -1.03
C ASN A 78 -1.25 28.44 -0.47
N SER A 79 -0.18 28.03 -1.15
CA SER A 79 1.20 28.31 -0.73
C SER A 79 1.61 29.78 -0.81
N SER A 80 0.86 30.62 -1.53
CA SER A 80 1.06 32.07 -1.59
C SER A 80 -0.11 32.80 -0.92
N PRO A 81 0.15 33.87 -0.13
CA PRO A 81 -0.90 34.68 0.48
C PRO A 81 -1.65 35.59 -0.51
N GLU A 82 -1.20 35.65 -1.77
CA GLU A 82 -1.78 36.53 -2.78
C GLU A 82 -3.12 36.02 -3.32
N LEU A 83 -4.05 36.94 -3.54
CA LEU A 83 -5.29 36.66 -4.25
C LEU A 83 -4.97 36.36 -5.72
N VAL A 84 -5.47 35.23 -6.22
CA VAL A 84 -5.29 34.81 -7.61
C VAL A 84 -6.63 34.67 -8.33
N SER A 85 -6.60 34.73 -9.67
CA SER A 85 -7.79 34.44 -10.46
C SER A 85 -8.22 32.98 -10.29
N LYS A 86 -9.51 32.71 -10.56
CA LYS A 86 -10.07 31.35 -10.49
C LYS A 86 -9.29 30.34 -11.35
N ASN A 87 -8.84 30.74 -12.53
CA ASN A 87 -8.10 29.85 -13.43
C ASN A 87 -6.74 29.48 -12.84
N ILE A 88 -5.98 30.47 -12.35
CA ILE A 88 -4.68 30.23 -11.69
C ILE A 88 -4.85 29.31 -10.49
N TYR A 89 -5.91 29.50 -9.69
CA TYR A 89 -6.21 28.61 -8.57
C TYR A 89 -6.49 27.17 -9.04
N ILE A 90 -7.30 27.00 -10.10
CA ILE A 90 -7.61 25.67 -10.67
C ILE A 90 -6.34 25.01 -11.18
N ASP A 91 -5.48 25.73 -11.91
CA ASP A 91 -4.24 25.20 -12.47
C ASP A 91 -3.28 24.75 -11.36
N ARG A 92 -3.10 25.58 -10.32
CA ARG A 92 -2.30 25.22 -9.13
C ARG A 92 -2.85 23.97 -8.45
N ARG A 93 -4.17 23.93 -8.23
CA ARG A 93 -4.84 22.78 -7.61
C ARG A 93 -4.59 21.50 -8.42
N ASN A 94 -4.70 21.56 -9.75
CA ASN A 94 -4.47 20.40 -10.61
C ASN A 94 -3.02 19.90 -10.52
N VAL A 95 -2.03 20.81 -10.53
CA VAL A 95 -0.62 20.47 -10.30
C VAL A 95 -0.42 19.81 -8.93
N CYS A 96 -1.00 20.37 -7.87
CA CYS A 96 -0.88 19.83 -6.51
C CYS A 96 -1.53 18.44 -6.37
N LEU A 97 -2.69 18.22 -7.02
CA LEU A 97 -3.36 16.92 -7.04
C LEU A 97 -2.52 15.87 -7.78
N CYS A 98 -1.99 16.24 -8.95
CA CYS A 98 -1.08 15.40 -9.72
C CYS A 98 0.18 15.04 -8.90
N ALA A 99 0.81 16.02 -8.25
CA ALA A 99 2.01 15.81 -7.46
C ALA A 99 1.74 14.92 -6.24
N MET A 100 0.58 15.09 -5.59
CA MET A 100 0.18 14.25 -4.47
C MET A 100 -0.02 12.80 -4.90
N GLN A 101 -0.72 12.57 -6.01
CA GLN A 101 -0.95 11.24 -6.56
C GLN A 101 0.38 10.53 -6.88
N ASP A 102 1.30 11.20 -7.58
CA ASP A 102 2.59 10.61 -7.93
C ASP A 102 3.46 10.35 -6.68
N THR A 103 3.44 11.26 -5.71
CA THR A 103 4.19 11.10 -4.46
C THR A 103 3.67 9.94 -3.60
N MET A 104 2.35 9.71 -3.57
CA MET A 104 1.76 8.57 -2.87
C MET A 104 2.15 7.22 -3.51
N ASN A 105 2.42 7.21 -4.81
CA ASN A 105 2.92 6.02 -5.50
C ASN A 105 4.40 5.75 -5.20
N GLU A 106 5.19 6.79 -4.88
CA GLU A 106 6.61 6.68 -4.55
C GLU A 106 6.86 6.46 -3.04
N ILE A 107 6.02 7.05 -2.18
CA ILE A 107 6.23 7.12 -0.73
C ILE A 107 4.97 6.70 0.01
N SER A 108 5.04 5.58 0.72
CA SER A 108 3.96 5.10 1.58
C SER A 108 3.72 6.04 2.77
N TYR A 109 2.49 6.02 3.31
CA TYR A 109 2.12 6.86 4.45
C TYR A 109 2.99 6.61 5.69
N ILE A 110 3.43 5.37 5.91
CA ILE A 110 4.35 5.04 7.02
C ILE A 110 5.69 5.76 6.82
N ARG A 111 6.23 5.78 5.59
CA ARG A 111 7.49 6.44 5.28
C ARG A 111 7.38 7.97 5.42
N TYR A 112 6.27 8.56 4.96
CA TYR A 112 5.98 9.98 5.17
C TYR A 112 6.04 10.39 6.65
N LYS A 113 5.53 9.55 7.56
CA LYS A 113 5.53 9.85 9.01
C LYS A 113 6.91 9.85 9.64
N VAL A 114 7.86 9.05 9.14
CA VAL A 114 9.20 8.89 9.72
C VAL A 114 10.28 9.67 8.98
N ASP A 115 10.06 9.97 7.71
CA ASP A 115 11.02 10.63 6.81
C ASP A 115 10.32 11.70 5.97
N LYS A 116 10.07 12.84 6.61
CA LYS A 116 9.39 13.98 6.00
C LYS A 116 10.24 14.65 4.91
N GLU A 117 11.56 14.59 5.02
CA GLU A 117 12.46 15.21 4.02
C GLU A 117 12.42 14.46 2.69
N SER A 118 12.42 13.12 2.72
CA SER A 118 12.19 12.33 1.51
C SER A 118 10.84 12.65 0.87
N PHE A 119 9.78 12.81 1.69
CA PHE A 119 8.47 13.22 1.18
C PHE A 119 8.51 14.60 0.51
N LEU A 120 9.08 15.60 1.17
CA LEU A 120 9.17 16.96 0.61
C LEU A 120 10.00 17.00 -0.68
N SER A 121 11.08 16.23 -0.73
CA SER A 121 11.92 16.10 -1.93
C SER A 121 11.15 15.50 -3.11
N ALA A 122 10.49 14.36 -2.89
CA ALA A 122 9.65 13.72 -3.91
C ALA A 122 8.49 14.60 -4.34
N PHE A 123 7.77 15.20 -3.39
CA PHE A 123 6.64 16.08 -3.68
C PHE A 123 7.05 17.29 -4.53
N ARG A 124 8.18 17.93 -4.21
CA ARG A 124 8.71 19.06 -5.02
C ARG A 124 9.10 18.62 -6.43
N LYS A 125 9.78 17.48 -6.56
CA LYS A 125 10.13 16.89 -7.86
C LYS A 125 8.87 16.64 -8.69
N ASN A 126 7.89 15.93 -8.13
CA ASN A 126 6.64 15.58 -8.80
C ASN A 126 5.81 16.83 -9.14
N SER A 127 5.82 17.86 -8.29
CA SER A 127 5.20 19.16 -8.60
C SER A 127 5.79 19.81 -9.85
N ASN A 128 7.12 19.80 -9.99
CA ASN A 128 7.79 20.36 -11.16
C ASN A 128 7.55 19.55 -12.44
N GLU A 129 7.34 18.23 -12.32
CA GLU A 129 6.99 17.36 -13.43
C GLU A 129 5.53 17.52 -13.85
N CYS A 130 4.61 17.63 -12.89
CA CYS A 130 3.19 17.94 -13.14
C CYS A 130 3.02 19.30 -13.81
N MET A 131 3.72 20.34 -13.36
CA MET A 131 3.67 21.67 -13.97
C MET A 131 4.08 21.65 -15.45
N ARG A 132 4.97 20.74 -15.86
CA ARG A 132 5.37 20.56 -17.27
C ARG A 132 4.37 19.76 -18.10
N ARG A 133 3.52 18.95 -17.46
CA ARG A 133 2.49 18.12 -18.13
C ARG A 133 1.18 18.87 -18.31
N GLU A 134 0.84 19.72 -17.33
CA GLU A 134 -0.44 20.43 -17.24
C GLU A 134 -0.38 21.88 -17.75
N GLY A 135 0.82 22.41 -18.03
CA GLY A 135 1.06 23.77 -18.54
C GLY A 135 1.49 23.78 -20.00
#